data_AF-A0A3E2YP87-F1
#
_entry.id   AF-A0A3E2YP87-F1
#
_cell.length_a   1.000
_cell.length_b   1.000
_cell.length_c   1.000
_cell.angle_alpha   90.00
_cell.angle_beta   90.00
_cell.angle_gamma   90.00
#
_symmetry.space_group_name_H-M   'P 1'
#
loop_
_entity.id
_entity.type
_entity.pdbx_description
1 polymer ?
#
loop_
_entity_poly.entity_id
_entity_poly.type
_entity_poly.pdbx_seq_one_letter_code
_entity_poly.pdbx_strand_id
1 'polypeptide(L)'
;MQSFTRTFVRNLVIFTVCGLAGPVFLVVGALGVSDVGWGEQGVPLAFLLTGLVLTLAIPVGAFLFTRAHYRVINDRDMVYDAHRRDDDSFAMWTPTARIPIQDGRLATAEVREATLVSYGQDWEATYQSYGGDLDPDEPKPRIRLRLWVHPEGGEPFESTATWRVPALCLAAVTAGRLVAVTHPGVPAEFGIDWPRSALLSGARACKLVGLDGRRVDLTGHPDLLLEQMRTAMATGRIALDGDTIDLRRIDPAAATRLQSLVERAATGRPQPEPVPDGRARWVIDRLPGAEGAFGGVDRRWARHGGQLVRGRFLELRGTDTFQYEGPVLETVLRIFPADGGTPFDVRKKLTVPINYLALLHRTKQLVVQVGGDRRSYEIDWERTNLAAGVSPAVVIGPDGRQFDLTGRFDPLLAIMRLLVTHRVGVPGTVLDLRDRRPSGAAAQVMDVIRRTPLSLRSG
;
A
#
# COMPACT_ATOMS: atom_id res chain seq x y z
N MET A 1 9.21 6.63 8.30
CA MET A 1 10.13 5.73 7.57
C MET A 1 11.56 5.92 8.03
N GLN A 2 12.20 4.85 8.49
CA GLN A 2 13.64 4.90 8.76
C GLN A 2 14.37 5.08 7.42
N SER A 3 15.21 6.11 7.30
CA SER A 3 16.05 6.26 6.12
C SER A 3 17.03 5.08 6.01
N PHE A 4 17.46 4.75 4.78
CA PHE A 4 18.49 3.73 4.54
C PHE A 4 19.67 3.91 5.50
N THR A 5 20.09 5.16 5.71
CA THR A 5 21.17 5.53 6.62
C THR A 5 20.90 5.10 8.05
N ARG A 6 19.70 5.35 8.58
CA ARG A 6 19.35 4.97 9.96
C ARG A 6 19.29 3.44 10.13
N THR A 7 18.74 2.73 9.14
CA THR A 7 18.68 1.26 9.14
C THR A 7 20.06 0.65 8.95
N PHE A 8 20.89 1.21 8.07
CA PHE A 8 22.29 0.79 7.88
C PHE A 8 23.10 0.99 9.15
N VAL A 9 23.02 2.15 9.79
CA VAL A 9 23.73 2.41 11.06
C VAL A 9 23.30 1.41 12.13
N ARG A 10 22.00 1.16 12.27
CA ARG A 10 21.49 0.16 13.22
C ARG A 10 22.03 -1.24 12.91
N ASN A 11 21.96 -1.67 11.65
CA ASN A 11 22.45 -2.98 11.24
C ASN A 11 23.97 -3.07 11.38
N LEU A 12 24.70 -1.99 11.10
CA LEU A 12 26.14 -1.92 11.30
C LEU A 12 26.51 -2.14 12.76
N VAL A 13 25.78 -1.52 13.70
CA VAL A 13 25.96 -1.77 15.14
C VAL A 13 25.71 -3.24 15.48
N ILE A 14 24.61 -3.83 15.01
CA ILE A 14 24.29 -5.24 15.25
C ILE A 14 25.39 -6.17 14.71
N PHE A 15 25.78 -6.00 13.44
CA PHE A 15 26.84 -6.80 12.82
C PHE A 15 28.20 -6.58 13.47
N THR A 16 28.47 -5.38 13.99
CA THR A 16 29.71 -5.11 14.74
C THR A 16 29.72 -5.89 16.05
N VAL A 17 28.61 -5.89 16.80
CA VAL A 17 28.48 -6.65 18.05
C VAL A 17 28.58 -8.15 17.80
N CYS A 18 27.87 -8.68 16.79
CA CYS A 18 27.93 -10.11 16.44
C CYS A 18 29.28 -10.52 15.84
N GLY A 19 29.98 -9.60 15.18
CA GLY A 19 31.24 -9.83 14.47
C GLY A 19 32.50 -9.48 15.25
N LEU A 20 32.41 -9.17 16.56
CA LEU A 20 33.52 -8.69 17.40
C LEU A 20 34.76 -9.59 17.38
N ALA A 21 34.60 -10.90 17.14
CA ALA A 21 35.70 -11.84 17.01
C ALA A 21 36.67 -11.49 15.87
N GLY A 22 36.18 -10.90 14.77
CA GLY A 22 37.01 -10.51 13.62
C GLY A 22 38.08 -9.47 14.01
N PRO A 23 37.69 -8.30 14.54
CA PRO A 23 38.63 -7.30 15.03
C PRO A 23 39.58 -7.83 16.11
N VAL A 24 39.11 -8.71 17.00
CA VAL A 24 39.96 -9.33 18.02
C VAL A 24 41.04 -10.21 17.39
N PHE A 25 40.69 -11.11 16.47
CA PHE A 25 41.68 -11.92 15.75
C PHE A 25 42.65 -11.07 14.92
N LEU A 26 42.18 -9.95 14.37
CA LEU A 26 43.00 -9.01 13.62
C LEU A 26 44.08 -8.38 14.52
N VAL A 27 43.70 -7.93 15.71
CA VAL A 27 44.63 -7.34 16.70
C VAL A 27 45.58 -8.40 17.26
N VAL A 28 45.10 -9.58 17.63
CA VAL A 28 45.95 -10.68 18.16
C VAL A 28 46.94 -11.15 17.10
N GLY A 29 46.49 -11.30 15.84
CA GLY A 29 47.36 -11.65 14.72
C GLY A 29 48.41 -10.57 14.45
N ALA A 30 48.03 -9.27 14.48
CA ALA A 30 48.96 -8.16 14.28
C ALA A 30 50.05 -8.10 15.36
N LEU A 31 49.68 -8.27 16.64
CA LEU A 31 50.63 -8.33 17.76
C LEU A 31 51.54 -9.55 17.68
N GLY A 32 50.99 -10.72 17.29
CA GLY A 32 51.77 -11.94 17.12
C GLY A 32 52.76 -11.87 15.95
N VAL A 33 52.41 -11.19 14.85
CA VAL A 33 53.32 -11.01 13.70
C VAL A 33 54.48 -10.08 14.05
N SER A 34 54.28 -9.10 14.94
CA SER A 34 55.36 -8.18 15.35
C SER A 34 56.40 -8.82 16.29
N ASP A 35 56.03 -9.86 17.04
CA ASP A 35 56.89 -10.47 18.07
C ASP A 35 57.62 -11.75 17.64
N VAL A 36 57.20 -12.39 16.53
CA VAL A 36 57.67 -13.73 16.15
C VAL A 36 58.73 -13.67 15.04
N GLY A 37 59.88 -14.32 15.28
CA GLY A 37 60.96 -14.48 14.30
C GLY A 37 60.52 -15.21 13.03
N TRP A 38 61.23 -15.00 11.92
CA TRP A 38 60.87 -15.41 10.56
C TRP A 38 60.48 -16.90 10.36
N GLY A 39 60.80 -17.79 11.31
CA GLY A 39 60.50 -19.23 11.22
C GLY A 39 59.11 -19.68 11.70
N GLU A 40 58.40 -18.89 12.52
CA GLU A 40 57.14 -19.32 13.19
C GLU A 40 55.92 -18.44 12.85
N GLN A 41 55.98 -17.68 11.75
CA GLN A 41 54.95 -16.70 11.39
C GLN A 41 53.59 -17.29 10.95
N GLY A 42 53.50 -18.61 10.74
CA GLY A 42 52.31 -19.25 10.16
C GLY A 42 51.03 -19.03 10.97
N VAL A 43 51.11 -19.13 12.30
CA VAL A 43 49.92 -19.00 13.18
C VAL A 43 49.49 -17.54 13.32
N PRO A 44 50.38 -16.57 13.65
CA PRO A 44 50.00 -15.16 13.70
C PRO A 44 49.45 -14.61 12.37
N LEU A 45 50.03 -15.03 11.23
CA LEU A 45 49.56 -14.64 9.90
C LEU A 45 48.15 -15.20 9.62
N ALA A 46 47.87 -16.44 10.01
CA ALA A 46 46.53 -17.02 9.86
C ALA A 46 45.47 -16.27 10.67
N PHE A 47 45.79 -15.87 11.91
CA PHE A 47 44.91 -15.03 12.73
C PHE A 47 44.68 -13.65 12.12
N LEU A 48 45.74 -13.02 11.60
CA LEU A 48 45.67 -11.71 10.97
C LEU A 48 44.77 -11.74 9.73
N LEU A 49 44.98 -12.71 8.83
CA LEU A 49 44.16 -12.86 7.61
C LEU A 49 42.70 -13.21 7.93
N THR A 50 42.47 -14.11 8.89
CA THR A 50 41.12 -14.48 9.32
C THR A 50 40.40 -13.29 9.96
N GLY A 51 41.10 -12.56 10.83
CA GLY A 51 40.59 -11.34 11.45
C GLY A 51 40.25 -10.25 10.43
N LEU A 52 41.09 -10.07 9.41
CA LEU A 52 40.84 -9.12 8.30
C LEU A 52 39.58 -9.50 7.51
N VAL A 53 39.44 -10.75 7.09
CA VAL A 53 38.27 -11.22 6.34
C VAL A 53 36.99 -11.04 7.16
N LEU A 54 36.99 -11.47 8.44
CA LEU A 54 35.83 -11.34 9.32
C LEU A 54 35.48 -9.87 9.60
N THR A 55 36.47 -9.00 9.77
CA THR A 55 36.25 -7.57 9.98
C THR A 55 35.66 -6.89 8.75
N LEU A 56 36.16 -7.22 7.54
CA LEU A 56 35.61 -6.70 6.28
C LEU A 56 34.21 -7.25 5.98
N ALA A 57 33.89 -8.45 6.47
CA ALA A 57 32.56 -9.04 6.35
C ALA A 57 31.49 -8.27 7.17
N ILE A 58 31.87 -7.52 8.21
CA ILE A 58 30.92 -6.73 9.02
C ILE A 58 30.20 -5.65 8.20
N PRO A 59 30.89 -4.66 7.58
CA PRO A 59 30.22 -3.63 6.80
C PRO A 59 29.55 -4.19 5.54
N VAL A 60 30.13 -5.24 4.92
CA VAL A 60 29.53 -5.91 3.76
C VAL A 60 28.24 -6.63 4.16
N GLY A 61 28.26 -7.39 5.25
CA GLY A 61 27.08 -8.07 5.80
C GLY A 61 26.01 -7.08 6.20
N ALA A 62 26.37 -6.02 6.93
CA ALA A 62 25.45 -4.93 7.28
C ALA A 62 24.85 -4.26 6.04
N PHE A 63 25.65 -4.03 4.99
CA PHE A 63 25.19 -3.41 3.75
C PHE A 63 24.28 -4.34 2.95
N LEU A 64 24.67 -5.61 2.75
CA LEU A 64 23.87 -6.61 2.04
C LEU A 64 22.55 -6.88 2.76
N PHE A 65 22.60 -7.00 4.10
CA PHE A 65 21.41 -7.12 4.92
C PHE A 65 20.55 -5.87 4.78
N THR A 66 21.11 -4.67 4.96
CA THR A 66 20.33 -3.43 4.78
C THR A 66 19.74 -3.32 3.38
N ARG A 67 20.46 -3.70 2.32
CA ARG A 67 19.97 -3.66 0.93
C ARG A 67 18.91 -4.72 0.64
N ALA A 68 18.98 -5.89 1.27
CA ALA A 68 17.90 -6.88 1.20
C ALA A 68 16.61 -6.35 1.84
N HIS A 69 16.74 -5.49 2.86
CA HIS A 69 15.63 -4.90 3.60
C HIS A 69 15.18 -3.54 3.04
N TYR A 70 16.06 -2.82 2.33
CA TYR A 70 15.81 -1.49 1.78
C TYR A 70 15.70 -1.58 0.25
N ARG A 71 14.47 -1.43 -0.24
CA ARG A 71 14.05 -1.99 -1.52
C ARG A 71 14.01 -0.93 -2.62
N VAL A 72 15.19 -0.54 -3.09
CA VAL A 72 15.33 0.14 -4.37
C VAL A 72 14.90 -0.83 -5.48
N ILE A 73 13.91 -0.43 -6.27
CA ILE A 73 13.49 -1.13 -7.48
C ILE A 73 14.56 -0.88 -8.55
N ASN A 74 14.99 -1.93 -9.24
CA ASN A 74 15.99 -1.85 -10.31
C ASN A 74 15.59 -2.67 -11.54
N ASP A 75 16.40 -2.61 -12.60
CA ASP A 75 16.16 -3.29 -13.88
C ASP A 75 15.89 -4.80 -13.77
N ARG A 76 16.38 -5.47 -12.71
CA ARG A 76 16.14 -6.90 -12.48
C ARG A 76 14.71 -7.19 -12.00
N ASP A 77 14.02 -6.18 -11.50
CA ASP A 77 12.63 -6.29 -11.05
C ASP A 77 11.64 -6.10 -12.21
N MET A 78 12.09 -5.79 -13.44
CA MET A 78 11.23 -5.61 -14.60
C MET A 78 10.51 -6.91 -14.99
N VAL A 79 9.22 -6.79 -15.29
CA VAL A 79 8.39 -7.89 -15.77
C VAL A 79 8.35 -7.83 -17.30
N TYR A 80 8.96 -8.81 -17.94
CA TYR A 80 9.00 -8.92 -19.41
C TYR A 80 7.90 -9.83 -20.00
N ASP A 81 7.14 -10.52 -19.15
CA ASP A 81 6.13 -11.49 -19.59
C ASP A 81 4.90 -10.83 -20.24
N ALA A 82 4.32 -11.57 -21.20
CA ALA A 82 3.25 -11.15 -22.11
C ALA A 82 1.87 -10.86 -21.46
N HIS A 83 1.71 -11.05 -20.15
CA HIS A 83 0.46 -10.76 -19.45
C HIS A 83 0.46 -9.32 -18.93
N ARG A 84 0.63 -8.38 -19.86
CA ARG A 84 0.52 -6.95 -19.56
C ARG A 84 -0.92 -6.67 -19.14
N ARG A 85 -1.12 -6.31 -17.88
CA ARG A 85 -2.41 -5.88 -17.38
C ARG A 85 -2.81 -4.55 -18.02
N ASP A 86 -4.10 -4.39 -18.33
CA ASP A 86 -4.66 -3.11 -18.78
C ASP A 86 -4.40 -2.03 -17.74
N ASP A 87 -4.23 -0.77 -18.14
CA ASP A 87 -4.00 0.37 -17.23
C ASP A 87 -5.09 0.48 -16.13
N ASP A 88 -6.31 0.05 -16.47
CA ASP A 88 -7.48 0.08 -15.60
C ASP A 88 -7.74 -1.23 -14.85
N SER A 89 -6.79 -2.17 -14.89
CA SER A 89 -6.87 -3.41 -14.12
C SER A 89 -6.05 -3.34 -12.85
N PHE A 90 -6.63 -3.82 -11.76
CA PHE A 90 -5.98 -3.93 -10.46
C PHE A 90 -6.47 -5.21 -9.81
N ALA A 91 -5.56 -6.13 -9.53
CA ALA A 91 -5.88 -7.35 -8.79
C ALA A 91 -5.30 -7.28 -7.38
N MET A 92 -6.13 -7.66 -6.42
CA MET A 92 -5.75 -7.77 -5.03
C MET A 92 -6.17 -9.12 -4.50
N TRP A 93 -5.20 -9.87 -4.01
CA TRP A 93 -5.44 -11.16 -3.36
C TRP A 93 -5.62 -10.91 -1.89
N THR A 94 -6.87 -10.85 -1.47
CA THR A 94 -7.23 -10.79 -0.06
C THR A 94 -6.96 -12.14 0.61
N PRO A 95 -6.59 -12.15 1.90
CA PRO A 95 -6.45 -13.38 2.65
C PRO A 95 -7.70 -14.25 2.58
N THR A 96 -7.54 -15.57 2.49
CA THR A 96 -8.67 -16.49 2.65
C THR A 96 -9.18 -16.39 4.09
N ALA A 97 -10.30 -15.72 4.29
CA ALA A 97 -10.98 -15.73 5.58
C ALA A 97 -11.94 -16.91 5.64
N ARG A 98 -11.93 -17.67 6.75
CA ARG A 98 -13.01 -18.62 7.02
C ARG A 98 -14.33 -17.85 7.07
N ILE A 99 -15.36 -18.38 6.41
CA ILE A 99 -16.72 -17.80 6.50
C ILE A 99 -17.09 -17.79 7.99
N PRO A 100 -17.44 -16.64 8.59
CA PRO A 100 -17.57 -16.53 10.04
C PRO A 100 -18.65 -17.43 10.62
N ILE A 101 -19.72 -17.66 9.87
CA ILE A 101 -20.90 -18.44 10.27
C ILE A 101 -21.20 -19.46 9.17
N GLN A 102 -21.12 -20.75 9.49
CA GLN A 102 -21.57 -21.81 8.59
C GLN A 102 -23.09 -21.67 8.36
N ASP A 103 -23.54 -21.79 7.11
CA ASP A 103 -24.93 -21.59 6.69
C ASP A 103 -25.52 -20.18 6.91
N GLY A 104 -24.65 -19.19 7.21
CA GLY A 104 -25.07 -17.80 7.36
C GLY A 104 -25.52 -17.16 6.04
N ARG A 105 -26.37 -16.13 6.15
CA ARG A 105 -26.84 -15.34 4.99
C ARG A 105 -26.03 -14.07 4.83
N LEU A 106 -25.81 -13.66 3.58
CA LEU A 106 -25.13 -12.41 3.29
C LEU A 106 -26.00 -11.20 3.63
N ALA A 107 -25.44 -10.29 4.40
CA ALA A 107 -26.01 -9.01 4.78
C ALA A 107 -25.07 -7.89 4.36
N THR A 108 -25.61 -6.70 4.14
CA THR A 108 -24.78 -5.49 4.02
C THR A 108 -24.61 -4.86 5.39
N ALA A 109 -23.43 -4.31 5.65
CA ALA A 109 -23.18 -3.54 6.85
C ALA A 109 -22.53 -2.21 6.49
N GLU A 110 -23.13 -1.11 6.94
CA GLU A 110 -22.62 0.24 6.77
C GLU A 110 -21.80 0.63 7.99
N VAL A 111 -20.60 1.16 7.79
CA VAL A 111 -19.76 1.66 8.88
C VAL A 111 -20.22 3.07 9.23
N ARG A 112 -20.76 3.23 10.44
CA ARG A 112 -21.18 4.53 10.98
C ARG A 112 -20.04 5.24 11.71
N GLU A 113 -19.19 4.47 12.39
CA GLU A 113 -18.00 4.98 13.06
C GLU A 113 -16.91 3.90 13.08
N ALA A 114 -15.65 4.32 12.89
CA ALA A 114 -14.51 3.44 13.02
C ALA A 114 -13.43 4.12 13.88
N THR A 115 -13.01 3.46 14.96
CA THR A 115 -11.97 3.97 15.87
C THR A 115 -10.88 2.93 16.04
N LEU A 116 -9.62 3.33 15.79
CA LEU A 116 -8.48 2.47 16.09
C LEU A 116 -8.39 2.26 17.60
N VAL A 117 -8.42 0.99 18.02
CA VAL A 117 -8.23 0.59 19.42
C VAL A 117 -6.76 0.37 19.68
N SER A 118 -6.13 -0.48 18.87
CA SER A 118 -4.69 -0.72 18.94
C SER A 118 -4.18 -1.27 17.62
N TYR A 119 -2.89 -1.07 17.40
CA TYR A 119 -2.11 -1.76 16.39
C TYR A 119 -0.75 -2.07 17.01
N GLY A 120 -0.34 -3.33 16.99
CA GLY A 120 0.97 -3.72 17.51
C GLY A 120 1.20 -3.28 18.96
N GLN A 121 0.44 -3.80 19.93
CA GLN A 121 0.85 -3.70 21.35
C GLN A 121 1.67 -4.91 21.79
N ASP A 122 1.65 -6.00 21.03
CA ASP A 122 2.23 -7.30 21.41
C ASP A 122 3.49 -7.67 20.61
N TRP A 123 4.15 -6.68 19.98
CA TRP A 123 5.19 -6.91 18.97
C TRP A 123 6.50 -6.21 19.35
N GLU A 124 7.52 -6.99 19.69
CA GLU A 124 8.85 -6.49 20.03
C GLU A 124 9.79 -6.42 18.80
N ALA A 125 9.42 -7.06 17.68
CA ALA A 125 10.29 -7.24 16.51
C ALA A 125 9.90 -6.36 15.32
N THR A 126 10.90 -5.74 14.67
CA THR A 126 10.70 -4.93 13.44
C THR A 126 10.28 -5.77 12.23
N TYR A 127 10.51 -7.09 12.27
CA TYR A 127 10.21 -8.05 11.20
C TYR A 127 9.69 -9.34 11.81
N GLN A 128 8.56 -9.85 11.30
CA GLN A 128 8.04 -11.17 11.64
C GLN A 128 7.58 -11.88 10.36
N SER A 129 7.90 -13.17 10.24
CA SER A 129 7.42 -14.05 9.19
C SER A 129 6.61 -15.16 9.85
N TYR A 130 5.42 -15.43 9.35
CA TYR A 130 4.53 -16.47 9.85
C TYR A 130 4.59 -17.71 8.94
N GLY A 131 4.22 -18.89 9.46
CA GLY A 131 4.14 -20.11 8.65
C GLY A 131 2.70 -20.39 8.21
N GLY A 132 2.48 -20.62 6.91
CA GLY A 132 1.18 -21.05 6.36
C GLY A 132 0.36 -19.95 5.69
N ASP A 133 -0.79 -20.33 5.14
CA ASP A 133 -1.71 -19.42 4.44
C ASP A 133 -2.49 -18.57 5.47
N LEU A 134 -1.85 -17.49 5.93
CA LEU A 134 -2.44 -16.35 6.66
C LEU A 134 -3.04 -16.71 8.03
N ASP A 135 -2.13 -16.79 8.99
CA ASP A 135 -2.32 -17.11 10.41
C ASP A 135 -3.34 -16.19 11.14
N PRO A 136 -4.20 -16.72 12.06
CA PRO A 136 -4.96 -15.89 13.01
C PRO A 136 -4.13 -14.88 13.81
N ASP A 137 -2.82 -15.13 13.96
CA ASP A 137 -1.87 -14.30 14.73
C ASP A 137 -1.13 -13.23 13.89
N GLU A 138 -1.51 -13.05 12.62
CA GLU A 138 -1.09 -11.89 11.82
C GLU A 138 -1.31 -10.56 12.59
N PRO A 139 -0.39 -9.58 12.50
CA PRO A 139 -0.56 -8.24 13.04
C PRO A 139 -1.74 -7.52 12.35
N LYS A 140 -2.90 -7.60 12.99
CA LYS A 140 -4.14 -6.98 12.51
C LYS A 140 -4.50 -5.79 13.39
N PRO A 141 -4.75 -4.58 12.83
CA PRO A 141 -5.32 -3.49 13.60
C PRO A 141 -6.64 -3.92 14.23
N ARG A 142 -6.78 -3.61 15.53
CA ARG A 142 -8.02 -3.77 16.27
C ARG A 142 -8.81 -2.49 16.12
N ILE A 143 -9.95 -2.58 15.44
CA ILE A 143 -10.80 -1.43 15.14
C ILE A 143 -12.15 -1.63 15.80
N ARG A 144 -12.57 -0.67 16.61
CA ARG A 144 -13.94 -0.59 17.11
C ARG A 144 -14.81 -0.03 16.01
N LEU A 145 -15.76 -0.83 15.54
CA LEU A 145 -16.69 -0.48 14.49
C LEU A 145 -18.09 -0.35 15.09
N ARG A 146 -18.76 0.75 14.75
CA ARG A 146 -20.19 0.93 14.94
C ARG A 146 -20.83 0.75 13.57
N LEU A 147 -21.64 -0.30 13.43
CA LEU A 147 -22.17 -0.80 12.18
C LEU A 147 -23.69 -0.71 12.17
N TRP A 148 -24.24 -0.40 11.00
CA TRP A 148 -25.65 -0.54 10.70
C TRP A 148 -25.82 -1.71 9.74
N VAL A 149 -26.40 -2.83 10.22
CA VAL A 149 -26.45 -4.11 9.50
C VAL A 149 -27.85 -4.30 8.91
N HIS A 150 -27.92 -4.67 7.64
CA HIS A 150 -29.15 -4.96 6.90
C HIS A 150 -29.21 -6.47 6.57
N PRO A 151 -29.78 -7.30 7.45
CA PRO A 151 -29.95 -8.73 7.20
C PRO A 151 -30.95 -8.96 6.07
N GLU A 152 -30.75 -10.03 5.30
CA GLU A 152 -31.68 -10.40 4.24
C GLU A 152 -33.00 -10.94 4.82
N GLY A 153 -34.10 -10.22 4.57
CA GLY A 153 -35.43 -10.59 5.05
C GLY A 153 -35.69 -10.29 6.53
N GLY A 154 -34.87 -9.42 7.14
CA GLY A 154 -35.06 -8.98 8.52
C GLY A 154 -34.93 -7.46 8.67
N GLU A 155 -35.30 -6.95 9.84
CA GLU A 155 -35.16 -5.54 10.19
C GLU A 155 -33.67 -5.16 10.37
N PRO A 156 -33.23 -4.00 9.86
CA PRO A 156 -31.89 -3.50 10.13
C PRO A 156 -31.66 -3.24 11.62
N PHE A 157 -30.41 -3.41 12.07
CA PHE A 157 -30.03 -3.16 13.46
C PHE A 157 -28.64 -2.54 13.57
N GLU A 158 -28.40 -1.86 14.69
CA GLU A 158 -27.10 -1.28 15.02
C GLU A 158 -26.29 -2.24 15.90
N SER A 159 -24.99 -2.35 15.64
CA SER A 159 -24.07 -3.13 16.46
C SER A 159 -22.74 -2.41 16.63
N THR A 160 -22.15 -2.51 17.82
CA THR A 160 -20.81 -1.99 18.10
C THR A 160 -19.92 -3.09 18.62
N ALA A 161 -18.83 -3.38 17.92
CA ALA A 161 -17.89 -4.43 18.27
C ALA A 161 -16.46 -4.08 17.86
N THR A 162 -15.47 -4.75 18.47
CA THR A 162 -14.06 -4.60 18.10
C THR A 162 -13.63 -5.76 17.21
N TRP A 163 -13.09 -5.44 16.05
CA TRP A 163 -12.71 -6.42 15.04
C TRP A 163 -11.21 -6.38 14.77
N ARG A 164 -10.62 -7.55 14.49
CA ARG A 164 -9.29 -7.66 13.87
C ARG A 164 -9.47 -7.53 12.37
N VAL A 165 -8.95 -6.46 11.78
CA VAL A 165 -9.15 -6.17 10.34
C VAL A 165 -7.90 -6.55 9.56
N PRO A 166 -7.97 -7.46 8.58
CA PRO A 166 -6.83 -7.75 7.71
C PRO A 166 -6.35 -6.49 6.98
N ALA A 167 -5.04 -6.28 6.87
CA ALA A 167 -4.48 -5.04 6.36
C ALA A 167 -4.96 -4.71 4.93
N LEU A 168 -5.02 -5.71 4.04
CA LEU A 168 -5.53 -5.56 2.67
C LEU A 168 -7.04 -5.25 2.59
N CYS A 169 -7.78 -5.45 3.68
CA CYS A 169 -9.22 -5.22 3.75
C CYS A 169 -9.58 -3.92 4.48
N LEU A 170 -8.60 -3.14 4.96
CA LEU A 170 -8.83 -1.87 5.64
C LEU A 170 -9.58 -0.85 4.80
N ALA A 171 -9.35 -0.85 3.49
CA ALA A 171 -10.08 0.00 2.57
C ALA A 171 -11.59 -0.23 2.59
N ALA A 172 -12.07 -1.41 3.02
CA ALA A 172 -13.49 -1.67 3.15
C ALA A 172 -14.10 -0.93 4.36
N VAL A 173 -13.35 -0.85 5.45
CA VAL A 173 -13.75 -0.06 6.63
C VAL A 173 -13.89 1.41 6.24
N THR A 174 -12.90 1.95 5.53
CA THR A 174 -12.87 3.37 5.14
C THR A 174 -13.77 3.73 3.96
N ALA A 175 -14.16 2.75 3.16
CA ALA A 175 -15.22 2.92 2.15
C ALA A 175 -16.62 2.90 2.77
N GLY A 176 -16.73 2.52 4.05
CA GLY A 176 -17.97 2.49 4.80
C GLY A 176 -18.91 1.34 4.45
N ARG A 177 -18.46 0.37 3.64
CA ARG A 177 -19.31 -0.71 3.12
C ARG A 177 -18.66 -2.07 3.36
N LEU A 178 -19.32 -2.89 4.16
CA LEU A 178 -18.88 -4.23 4.55
C LEU A 178 -19.93 -5.27 4.14
N VAL A 179 -19.44 -6.49 3.98
CA VAL A 179 -20.26 -7.69 3.83
C VAL A 179 -20.27 -8.41 5.17
N ALA A 180 -21.44 -8.50 5.77
CA ALA A 180 -21.68 -9.27 6.97
C ALA A 180 -22.28 -10.64 6.62
N VAL A 181 -22.05 -11.62 7.48
CA VAL A 181 -22.67 -12.94 7.42
C VAL A 181 -23.48 -13.10 8.70
N THR A 182 -24.80 -13.12 8.59
CA THR A 182 -25.73 -13.16 9.74
C THR A 182 -26.28 -14.56 9.93
N HIS A 183 -26.42 -14.99 11.19
CA HIS A 183 -27.08 -16.25 11.51
C HIS A 183 -28.58 -16.19 11.20
N PRO A 184 -29.17 -17.17 10.50
CA PRO A 184 -30.58 -17.11 10.06
C PRO A 184 -31.58 -17.09 11.21
N GLY A 185 -31.25 -17.71 12.35
CA GLY A 185 -32.11 -17.73 13.54
C GLY A 185 -31.86 -16.59 14.53
N VAL A 186 -30.69 -15.93 14.45
CA VAL A 186 -30.29 -14.88 15.41
C VAL A 186 -29.50 -13.83 14.63
N PRO A 187 -30.17 -12.91 13.90
CA PRO A 187 -29.47 -11.96 13.02
C PRO A 187 -28.45 -11.06 13.73
N ALA A 188 -28.67 -10.81 15.03
CA ALA A 188 -27.74 -10.06 15.89
C ALA A 188 -26.37 -10.76 16.09
N GLU A 189 -26.32 -12.08 15.86
CA GLU A 189 -25.07 -12.84 15.76
C GLU A 189 -24.60 -12.83 14.31
N PHE A 190 -23.52 -12.10 14.06
CA PHE A 190 -22.96 -11.95 12.72
C PHE A 190 -21.43 -11.86 12.77
N GLY A 191 -20.81 -12.20 11.64
CA GLY A 191 -19.39 -11.95 11.39
C GLY A 191 -19.18 -11.09 10.14
N ILE A 192 -17.96 -10.57 9.95
CA ILE A 192 -17.59 -9.82 8.75
C ILE A 192 -16.81 -10.72 7.79
N ASP A 193 -17.24 -10.76 6.53
CA ASP A 193 -16.50 -11.38 5.44
C ASP A 193 -15.57 -10.32 4.80
N TRP A 194 -14.32 -10.29 5.27
CA TRP A 194 -13.35 -9.29 4.83
C TRP A 194 -13.02 -9.35 3.32
N PRO A 195 -12.77 -10.53 2.71
CA PRO A 195 -12.56 -10.63 1.27
C PRO A 195 -13.70 -10.06 0.44
N ARG A 196 -14.95 -10.38 0.79
CA ARG A 196 -16.13 -9.84 0.08
C ARG A 196 -16.34 -8.36 0.36
N SER A 197 -16.00 -7.88 1.56
CA SER A 197 -16.02 -6.45 1.90
C SER A 197 -15.02 -5.65 1.04
N ALA A 198 -13.84 -6.21 0.76
CA ALA A 198 -12.84 -5.56 -0.11
C ALA A 198 -13.30 -5.43 -1.57
N LEU A 199 -14.10 -6.39 -2.05
CA LEU A 199 -14.78 -6.28 -3.36
C LEU A 199 -15.88 -5.23 -3.32
N LEU A 200 -16.76 -5.28 -2.32
CA LEU A 200 -17.91 -4.36 -2.19
C LEU A 200 -17.48 -2.89 -2.10
N SER A 201 -16.36 -2.63 -1.42
CA SER A 201 -15.78 -1.29 -1.28
C SER A 201 -15.13 -0.73 -2.55
N GLY A 202 -14.93 -1.54 -3.59
CA GLY A 202 -14.17 -1.16 -4.78
C GLY A 202 -12.65 -1.09 -4.55
N ALA A 203 -12.16 -1.49 -3.38
CA ALA A 203 -10.73 -1.64 -3.14
C ALA A 203 -10.13 -2.68 -4.08
N ARG A 204 -10.88 -3.75 -4.34
CA ARG A 204 -10.56 -4.80 -5.32
C ARG A 204 -11.49 -4.70 -6.53
N ALA A 205 -10.93 -4.83 -7.72
CA ALA A 205 -11.72 -4.87 -8.95
C ALA A 205 -12.45 -6.21 -9.09
N CYS A 206 -13.63 -6.17 -9.72
CA CYS A 206 -14.41 -7.35 -10.07
C CYS A 206 -14.94 -7.19 -11.49
N LYS A 207 -14.43 -7.99 -12.41
CA LYS A 207 -14.82 -8.00 -13.82
C LYS A 207 -15.48 -9.32 -14.15
N LEU A 208 -16.52 -9.30 -14.97
CA LEU A 208 -17.13 -10.51 -15.51
C LEU A 208 -16.85 -10.59 -17.01
N VAL A 209 -16.52 -11.79 -17.50
CA VAL A 209 -16.50 -12.10 -18.94
C VAL A 209 -17.71 -12.98 -19.22
N GLY A 210 -18.68 -12.43 -19.95
CA GLY A 210 -19.92 -13.12 -20.32
C GLY A 210 -19.70 -14.36 -21.18
N LEU A 211 -20.75 -15.15 -21.34
CA LEU A 211 -20.74 -16.32 -22.24
C LEU A 211 -20.51 -15.92 -23.71
N ASP A 212 -20.90 -14.70 -24.07
CA ASP A 212 -20.64 -14.03 -25.34
C ASP A 212 -19.20 -13.48 -25.48
N GLY A 213 -18.38 -13.61 -24.44
CA GLY A 213 -17.02 -13.06 -24.38
C GLY A 213 -16.94 -11.58 -24.04
N ARG A 214 -18.07 -10.90 -23.81
CA ARG A 214 -18.10 -9.47 -23.47
C ARG A 214 -17.63 -9.27 -22.04
N ARG A 215 -16.72 -8.31 -21.84
CA ARG A 215 -16.21 -7.95 -20.51
C ARG A 215 -16.99 -6.78 -19.92
N VAL A 216 -17.42 -6.91 -18.67
CA VAL A 216 -18.04 -5.82 -17.89
C VAL A 216 -17.31 -5.64 -16.57
N ASP A 217 -17.27 -4.40 -16.08
CA ASP A 217 -16.69 -4.07 -14.79
C ASP A 217 -17.82 -3.85 -13.76
N LEU A 218 -17.80 -4.62 -12.68
CA LEU A 218 -18.74 -4.49 -11.56
C LEU A 218 -18.16 -3.63 -10.43
N THR A 219 -16.93 -3.16 -10.55
CA THR A 219 -16.24 -2.41 -9.50
C THR A 219 -16.99 -1.13 -9.15
N GLY A 220 -17.35 -0.99 -7.87
CA GLY A 220 -18.13 0.15 -7.38
C GLY A 220 -19.63 0.08 -7.66
N HIS A 221 -20.14 -1.06 -8.16
CA HIS A 221 -21.58 -1.33 -8.28
C HIS A 221 -22.04 -2.28 -7.17
N PRO A 222 -22.34 -1.78 -5.96
CA PRO A 222 -22.56 -2.62 -4.78
C PRO A 222 -23.71 -3.61 -4.96
N ASP A 223 -24.81 -3.21 -5.60
CA ASP A 223 -25.97 -4.09 -5.82
C ASP A 223 -25.60 -5.30 -6.71
N LEU A 224 -24.88 -5.04 -7.80
CA LEU A 224 -24.44 -6.08 -8.74
C LEU A 224 -23.41 -7.00 -8.09
N LEU A 225 -22.51 -6.45 -7.27
CA LEU A 225 -21.51 -7.20 -6.52
C LEU A 225 -22.16 -8.11 -5.47
N LEU A 226 -23.16 -7.63 -4.72
CA LEU A 226 -23.87 -8.46 -3.75
C LEU A 226 -24.61 -9.62 -4.41
N GLU A 227 -25.27 -9.36 -5.54
CA GLU A 227 -25.95 -10.41 -6.29
C GLU A 227 -24.96 -11.45 -6.85
N GLN A 228 -23.81 -10.99 -7.35
CA GLN A 228 -22.71 -11.86 -7.76
C GLN A 228 -22.21 -12.72 -6.60
N MET A 229 -21.98 -12.13 -5.43
CA MET A 229 -21.50 -12.82 -4.24
C MET A 229 -22.50 -13.86 -3.71
N ARG A 230 -23.80 -13.55 -3.72
CA ARG A 230 -24.87 -14.49 -3.36
C ARG A 230 -24.88 -15.68 -4.32
N THR A 231 -24.75 -15.42 -5.62
CA THR A 231 -24.68 -16.48 -6.64
C THR A 231 -23.45 -17.36 -6.46
N ALA A 232 -22.29 -16.76 -6.17
CA ALA A 232 -21.06 -17.47 -5.87
C ALA A 232 -21.16 -18.31 -4.58
N MET A 233 -21.79 -17.78 -3.54
CA MET A 233 -21.99 -18.48 -2.27
C MET A 233 -22.94 -19.67 -2.43
N ALA A 234 -24.07 -19.50 -3.12
CA ALA A 234 -25.05 -20.57 -3.35
C ALA A 234 -24.49 -21.76 -4.14
N THR A 235 -23.43 -21.55 -4.93
CA THR A 235 -22.82 -22.58 -5.77
C THR A 235 -21.58 -23.19 -5.13
N GLY A 236 -20.97 -22.53 -4.14
CA GLY A 236 -19.80 -22.99 -3.39
C GLY A 236 -18.51 -23.19 -4.20
N ARG A 237 -18.54 -22.92 -5.52
CA ARG A 237 -17.48 -23.32 -6.47
C ARG A 237 -16.81 -22.15 -7.20
N ILE A 238 -17.26 -20.92 -6.99
CA ILE A 238 -16.63 -19.75 -7.61
C ILE A 238 -15.60 -19.19 -6.65
N ALA A 239 -14.32 -19.43 -6.95
CA ALA A 239 -13.22 -18.79 -6.25
C ALA A 239 -13.31 -17.28 -6.45
N LEU A 240 -13.26 -16.53 -5.35
CA LEU A 240 -13.19 -15.08 -5.35
C LEU A 240 -11.75 -14.66 -5.07
N ASP A 241 -10.77 -15.17 -5.79
CA ASP A 241 -9.33 -14.87 -5.63
C ASP A 241 -8.73 -14.03 -6.78
N GLY A 242 -9.37 -13.98 -7.95
CA GLY A 242 -8.99 -13.13 -9.09
C GLY A 242 -9.78 -11.83 -9.27
N ASP A 243 -9.34 -10.94 -10.15
CA ASP A 243 -10.08 -9.71 -10.51
C ASP A 243 -11.13 -9.94 -11.62
N THR A 244 -11.11 -11.11 -12.26
CA THR A 244 -11.93 -11.45 -13.42
C THR A 244 -12.54 -12.84 -13.25
N ILE A 245 -13.85 -12.94 -13.42
CA ILE A 245 -14.59 -14.21 -13.45
C ILE A 245 -15.05 -14.46 -14.88
N ASP A 246 -14.53 -15.52 -15.50
CA ASP A 246 -14.92 -15.94 -16.83
C ASP A 246 -16.07 -16.94 -16.75
N LEU A 247 -17.27 -16.52 -17.18
CA LEU A 247 -18.49 -17.33 -17.07
C LEU A 247 -18.40 -18.63 -17.90
N ARG A 248 -17.51 -18.70 -18.88
CA ARG A 248 -17.27 -19.90 -19.72
C ARG A 248 -16.49 -20.99 -18.98
N ARG A 249 -15.89 -20.64 -17.83
CA ARG A 249 -15.02 -21.53 -17.04
C ARG A 249 -15.65 -22.00 -15.73
N ILE A 250 -16.89 -21.60 -15.44
CA ILE A 250 -17.59 -21.95 -14.21
C ILE A 250 -18.79 -22.87 -14.50
N ASP A 251 -19.45 -23.32 -13.44
CA ASP A 251 -20.65 -24.14 -13.53
C ASP A 251 -21.75 -23.50 -14.42
N PRO A 252 -22.39 -24.23 -15.35
CA PRO A 252 -23.37 -23.67 -16.28
C PRO A 252 -24.58 -22.99 -15.60
N ALA A 253 -25.06 -23.50 -14.47
CA ALA A 253 -26.19 -22.90 -13.76
C ALA A 253 -25.77 -21.56 -13.11
N ALA A 254 -24.56 -21.51 -12.57
CA ALA A 254 -23.97 -20.29 -12.03
C ALA A 254 -23.70 -19.25 -13.15
N ALA A 255 -23.14 -19.70 -14.28
CA ALA A 255 -22.88 -18.88 -15.45
C ALA A 255 -24.16 -18.24 -15.99
N THR A 256 -25.24 -19.01 -16.09
CA THR A 256 -26.55 -18.52 -16.55
C THR A 256 -27.09 -17.42 -15.64
N ARG A 257 -27.00 -17.59 -14.31
CA ARG A 257 -27.42 -16.55 -13.35
C ARG A 257 -26.58 -15.27 -13.49
N LEU A 258 -25.26 -15.41 -13.56
CA LEU A 258 -24.34 -14.28 -13.70
C LEU A 258 -24.42 -13.59 -15.06
N GLN A 259 -24.86 -14.27 -16.12
CA GLN A 259 -25.04 -13.67 -17.44
C GLN A 259 -26.06 -12.51 -17.41
N SER A 260 -27.13 -12.64 -16.61
CA SER A 260 -28.10 -11.55 -16.41
C SER A 260 -27.48 -10.30 -15.76
N LEU A 261 -26.43 -10.47 -14.95
CA LEU A 261 -25.67 -9.35 -14.39
C LEU A 261 -24.81 -8.69 -15.47
N VAL A 262 -24.20 -9.48 -16.36
CA VAL A 262 -23.42 -8.95 -17.50
C VAL A 262 -24.30 -8.09 -18.39
N GLU A 263 -25.50 -8.55 -18.69
CA GLU A 263 -26.48 -7.82 -19.51
C GLU A 263 -26.88 -6.49 -18.86
N ARG A 264 -27.23 -6.50 -17.57
CA ARG A 264 -27.58 -5.29 -16.83
C ARG A 264 -26.41 -4.31 -16.70
N ALA A 265 -25.21 -4.80 -16.35
CA ALA A 265 -24.03 -3.96 -16.20
C ALA A 265 -23.69 -3.22 -17.51
N ALA A 266 -23.84 -3.90 -18.64
CA ALA A 266 -23.53 -3.31 -19.94
C ALA A 266 -24.51 -2.23 -20.41
N THR A 267 -25.69 -2.11 -19.79
CA THR A 267 -26.62 -1.00 -20.08
C THR A 267 -26.16 0.35 -19.53
N GLY A 268 -25.00 0.39 -18.86
CA GLY A 268 -24.33 1.65 -18.51
C GLY A 268 -25.00 2.39 -17.36
N ARG A 269 -25.21 1.71 -16.23
CA ARG A 269 -25.63 2.43 -15.01
C ARG A 269 -24.50 3.36 -14.57
N PRO A 270 -24.79 4.65 -14.29
CA PRO A 270 -23.80 5.53 -13.70
C PRO A 270 -23.30 4.91 -12.40
N GLN A 271 -21.97 4.94 -12.20
CA GLN A 271 -21.37 4.50 -10.95
C GLN A 271 -21.94 5.39 -9.84
N PRO A 272 -22.53 4.82 -8.77
CA PRO A 272 -23.01 5.63 -7.67
C PRO A 272 -21.83 6.41 -7.11
N GLU A 273 -21.92 7.74 -7.12
CA GLU A 273 -20.89 8.59 -6.53
C GLU A 273 -20.68 8.17 -5.07
N PRO A 274 -19.43 7.99 -4.63
CA PRO A 274 -19.17 7.75 -3.22
C PRO A 274 -19.70 8.96 -2.45
N VAL A 275 -20.78 8.75 -1.68
CA VAL A 275 -21.37 9.80 -0.83
C VAL A 275 -20.27 10.30 0.10
N PRO A 276 -19.76 11.53 -0.09
CA PRO A 276 -18.78 12.10 0.80
C PRO A 276 -19.57 12.63 1.99
N ASP A 277 -19.98 11.74 2.88
CA ASP A 277 -20.46 12.16 4.18
C ASP A 277 -19.24 12.74 4.90
N GLY A 278 -19.07 14.06 4.80
CA GLY A 278 -18.05 14.88 5.45
C GLY A 278 -18.09 14.84 6.98
N ARG A 279 -18.65 13.78 7.56
CA ARG A 279 -18.64 13.47 8.99
C ARG A 279 -17.45 12.58 9.27
N ALA A 280 -16.40 13.24 9.72
CA ALA A 280 -15.18 12.63 10.23
C ALA A 280 -15.48 11.54 11.27
N ARG A 281 -14.88 10.37 11.06
CA ARG A 281 -14.03 9.65 12.02
C ARG A 281 -13.46 8.43 11.30
N TRP A 282 -12.48 8.68 10.43
CA TRP A 282 -11.75 7.61 9.75
C TRP A 282 -10.54 7.23 10.58
N VAL A 283 -10.30 5.92 10.69
CA VAL A 283 -9.18 5.30 11.42
C VAL A 283 -7.81 5.75 10.89
N ILE A 284 -7.77 6.30 9.68
CA ILE A 284 -6.57 6.60 8.86
C ILE A 284 -5.52 7.40 9.63
N ASP A 285 -5.90 8.49 10.31
CA ASP A 285 -4.96 9.40 10.98
C ASP A 285 -4.16 8.75 12.11
N ARG A 286 -4.64 7.60 12.62
CA ARG A 286 -3.98 6.85 13.70
C ARG A 286 -3.32 5.57 13.22
N LEU A 287 -3.49 5.21 11.94
CA LEU A 287 -2.87 4.02 11.38
C LEU A 287 -1.37 4.25 11.16
N PRO A 288 -0.53 3.21 11.38
CA PRO A 288 0.89 3.28 11.08
C PRO A 288 1.16 3.62 9.61
N GLY A 289 2.20 4.43 9.40
CA GLY A 289 2.70 4.79 8.08
C GLY A 289 3.36 6.17 8.08
N ALA A 290 3.90 6.56 6.93
CA ALA A 290 4.38 7.93 6.74
C ALA A 290 3.20 8.92 6.79
N GLU A 291 3.39 10.08 7.41
CA GLU A 291 2.42 11.17 7.30
C GLU A 291 2.44 11.75 5.88
N GLY A 292 1.31 12.29 5.42
CA GLY A 292 1.26 12.94 4.12
C GLY A 292 2.02 14.27 4.15
N ALA A 293 2.96 14.47 3.22
CA ALA A 293 3.64 15.75 3.04
C ALA A 293 3.99 16.03 1.57
N PHE A 294 4.22 17.32 1.24
CA PHE A 294 4.83 17.71 -0.04
C PHE A 294 6.29 17.19 -0.16
N GLY A 295 6.86 16.75 0.96
CA GLY A 295 8.09 16.00 1.11
C GLY A 295 9.35 16.88 1.10
N GLY A 296 10.40 16.36 1.74
CA GLY A 296 11.75 16.91 1.62
C GLY A 296 12.32 16.72 0.21
N VAL A 297 13.26 17.57 -0.19
CA VAL A 297 14.01 17.42 -1.45
C VAL A 297 15.48 17.26 -1.12
N ASP A 298 16.03 16.07 -1.35
CA ASP A 298 17.48 15.86 -1.33
C ASP A 298 18.08 16.63 -2.51
N ARG A 299 18.87 17.66 -2.18
CA ARG A 299 19.49 18.55 -3.17
C ARG A 299 20.51 17.82 -4.05
N ARG A 300 21.19 16.80 -3.52
CA ARG A 300 22.13 15.99 -4.30
C ARG A 300 21.36 15.16 -5.31
N TRP A 301 20.32 14.46 -4.90
CA TRP A 301 19.44 13.69 -5.80
C TRP A 301 18.87 14.58 -6.91
N ALA A 302 18.27 15.72 -6.56
CA ALA A 302 17.72 16.66 -7.53
C ALA A 302 18.78 17.22 -8.50
N ARG A 303 20.00 17.51 -8.01
CA ARG A 303 21.12 17.98 -8.86
C ARG A 303 21.60 16.94 -9.86
N HIS A 304 21.55 15.65 -9.51
CA HIS A 304 21.98 14.56 -10.39
C HIS A 304 20.85 14.11 -11.33
N GLY A 305 19.81 14.92 -11.52
CA GLY A 305 18.71 14.60 -12.43
C GLY A 305 17.64 13.70 -11.84
N GLY A 306 17.54 13.62 -10.51
CA GLY A 306 16.44 12.94 -9.83
C GLY A 306 15.07 13.53 -10.18
N GLN A 307 14.07 12.67 -10.39
CA GLN A 307 12.73 13.07 -10.85
C GLN A 307 11.64 12.35 -10.06
N LEU A 308 10.47 12.99 -9.94
CA LEU A 308 9.26 12.34 -9.45
C LEU A 308 8.41 11.85 -10.62
N VAL A 309 7.98 10.60 -10.55
CA VAL A 309 7.10 9.98 -11.54
C VAL A 309 5.85 9.40 -10.90
N ARG A 310 4.83 9.18 -11.74
CA ARG A 310 3.66 8.41 -11.36
C ARG A 310 4.05 6.93 -11.36
N GLY A 311 3.72 6.24 -10.29
CA GLY A 311 3.59 4.79 -10.24
C GLY A 311 2.13 4.40 -10.03
N ARG A 312 1.77 3.16 -10.31
CA ARG A 312 0.45 2.60 -10.01
C ARG A 312 0.57 1.15 -9.61
N PHE A 313 -0.14 0.73 -8.56
CA PHE A 313 -0.31 -0.68 -8.28
C PHE A 313 -1.18 -1.34 -9.35
N LEU A 314 -0.69 -2.42 -9.95
CA LEU A 314 -1.46 -3.35 -10.79
C LEU A 314 -1.85 -4.61 -10.02
N GLU A 315 -1.03 -4.99 -9.04
CA GLU A 315 -1.16 -6.23 -8.26
C GLU A 315 -0.75 -5.98 -6.81
N LEU A 316 -1.55 -6.48 -5.86
CA LEU A 316 -1.17 -6.64 -4.46
C LEU A 316 -1.51 -8.04 -3.96
N ARG A 317 -0.51 -8.78 -3.50
CA ARG A 317 -0.67 -10.09 -2.89
C ARG A 317 -0.04 -10.11 -1.50
N GLY A 318 -0.79 -10.57 -0.51
CA GLY A 318 -0.29 -10.77 0.85
C GLY A 318 0.88 -11.74 0.87
N THR A 319 1.89 -11.45 1.67
CA THR A 319 2.88 -12.45 2.09
C THR A 319 2.69 -12.77 3.56
N ASP A 320 3.48 -13.69 4.05
CA ASP A 320 3.57 -14.07 5.46
C ASP A 320 4.42 -13.11 6.31
N THR A 321 4.91 -12.01 5.75
CA THR A 321 5.94 -11.16 6.35
C THR A 321 5.37 -9.79 6.70
N PHE A 322 5.64 -9.32 7.92
CA PHE A 322 5.12 -8.05 8.45
C PHE A 322 6.25 -7.19 9.01
N GLN A 323 6.07 -5.87 8.93
CA GLN A 323 6.93 -4.85 9.53
C GLN A 323 6.09 -3.85 10.33
N TYR A 324 6.75 -2.98 11.12
CA TYR A 324 6.10 -1.90 11.89
C TYR A 324 5.02 -1.19 11.07
N GLU A 325 5.42 -0.68 9.90
CA GLU A 325 4.61 0.23 9.12
C GLU A 325 3.50 -0.48 8.32
N GLY A 326 3.59 -1.82 8.18
CA GLY A 326 2.57 -2.62 7.50
C GLY A 326 3.05 -3.98 6.97
N PRO A 327 2.17 -4.69 6.24
CA PRO A 327 2.51 -5.97 5.63
C PRO A 327 3.56 -5.78 4.52
N VAL A 328 4.41 -6.77 4.37
CA VAL A 328 5.15 -6.97 3.12
C VAL A 328 4.20 -7.63 2.13
N LEU A 329 4.06 -7.02 0.96
CA LEU A 329 3.22 -7.50 -0.12
C LEU A 329 4.09 -7.84 -1.32
N GLU A 330 3.75 -8.90 -2.05
CA GLU A 330 4.18 -9.07 -3.43
C GLU A 330 3.36 -8.11 -4.30
N THR A 331 4.05 -7.29 -5.08
CA THR A 331 3.41 -6.22 -5.85
C THR A 331 3.87 -6.26 -7.30
N VAL A 332 2.98 -5.83 -8.19
CA VAL A 332 3.33 -5.40 -9.55
C VAL A 332 2.96 -3.94 -9.67
N LEU A 333 3.92 -3.12 -10.06
CA LEU A 333 3.78 -1.68 -10.26
C LEU A 333 3.95 -1.34 -11.73
N ARG A 334 3.14 -0.41 -12.24
CA ARG A 334 3.43 0.29 -13.48
C ARG A 334 4.11 1.62 -13.17
N ILE A 335 5.26 1.86 -13.78
CA ILE A 335 5.98 3.13 -13.68
C ILE A 335 5.79 3.91 -14.99
N PHE A 336 5.45 5.20 -14.86
CA PHE A 336 5.22 6.12 -15.99
C PHE A 336 6.38 7.13 -16.08
N PRO A 337 7.35 6.93 -16.99
CA PRO A 337 8.50 7.82 -17.15
C PRO A 337 8.11 9.29 -17.30
N ALA A 338 8.90 10.20 -16.72
CA ALA A 338 8.61 11.64 -16.78
C ALA A 338 8.76 12.23 -18.20
N ASP A 339 9.58 11.59 -19.04
CA ASP A 339 9.86 11.99 -20.42
C ASP A 339 8.82 11.50 -21.43
N GLY A 340 7.72 10.92 -20.96
CA GLY A 340 6.66 10.39 -21.83
C GLY A 340 7.02 9.09 -22.51
N GLY A 341 8.12 8.44 -22.10
CA GLY A 341 8.47 7.09 -22.55
C GLY A 341 7.40 6.06 -22.21
N THR A 342 7.47 4.90 -22.86
CA THR A 342 6.52 3.80 -22.65
C THR A 342 6.53 3.35 -21.19
N PRO A 343 5.36 3.26 -20.52
CA PRO A 343 5.28 2.71 -19.17
C PRO A 343 5.77 1.26 -19.15
N PHE A 344 6.42 0.88 -18.06
CA PHE A 344 6.92 -0.47 -17.84
C PHE A 344 6.50 -0.99 -16.47
N ASP A 345 6.43 -2.31 -16.35
CA ASP A 345 5.95 -2.99 -15.15
C ASP A 345 7.11 -3.60 -14.37
N VAL A 346 7.06 -3.49 -13.05
CA VAL A 346 8.06 -4.05 -12.13
C VAL A 346 7.37 -4.90 -11.06
N ARG A 347 7.94 -6.07 -10.77
CA ARG A 347 7.47 -6.96 -9.69
C ARG A 347 8.41 -6.83 -8.51
N LYS A 348 7.88 -6.45 -7.36
CA LYS A 348 8.68 -6.25 -6.15
C LYS A 348 7.90 -6.61 -4.90
N LYS A 349 8.57 -7.24 -3.92
CA LYS A 349 8.05 -7.31 -2.55
C LYS A 349 8.20 -5.93 -1.92
N LEU A 350 7.17 -5.34 -1.32
CA LEU A 350 7.22 -4.00 -0.72
C LEU A 350 6.45 -3.96 0.59
N THR A 351 6.97 -3.25 1.59
CA THR A 351 6.16 -2.89 2.76
C THR A 351 5.21 -1.79 2.35
N VAL A 352 3.90 -2.04 2.44
CA VAL A 352 2.90 -1.03 2.12
C VAL A 352 2.34 -0.46 3.42
N PRO A 353 2.44 0.86 3.66
CA PRO A 353 1.92 1.48 4.86
C PRO A 353 0.44 1.20 5.09
N ILE A 354 0.08 0.93 6.35
CA ILE A 354 -1.29 0.60 6.73
C ILE A 354 -2.26 1.75 6.46
N ASN A 355 -1.82 2.99 6.67
CA ASN A 355 -2.62 4.16 6.34
C ASN A 355 -2.91 4.29 4.83
N TYR A 356 -1.98 3.89 3.96
CA TYR A 356 -2.20 3.82 2.51
C TYR A 356 -3.15 2.68 2.13
N LEU A 357 -3.00 1.49 2.74
CA LEU A 357 -3.89 0.35 2.50
C LEU A 357 -5.35 0.68 2.82
N ALA A 358 -5.57 1.53 3.81
CA ALA A 358 -6.89 2.06 4.16
C ALA A 358 -7.48 2.98 3.07
N LEU A 359 -6.74 3.39 2.05
CA LEU A 359 -7.23 4.26 0.96
C LEU A 359 -7.25 3.59 -0.41
N LEU A 360 -7.03 2.27 -0.49
CA LEU A 360 -7.05 1.56 -1.76
C LEU A 360 -8.36 1.75 -2.52
N HIS A 361 -9.52 1.89 -1.85
CA HIS A 361 -10.79 2.15 -2.54
C HIS A 361 -10.83 3.48 -3.32
N ARG A 362 -9.95 4.45 -3.00
CA ARG A 362 -9.89 5.75 -3.67
C ARG A 362 -8.82 5.81 -4.75
N THR A 363 -7.64 5.28 -4.46
CA THR A 363 -6.50 5.39 -5.37
C THR A 363 -5.57 4.19 -5.28
N LYS A 364 -4.95 3.88 -6.42
CA LYS A 364 -3.84 2.93 -6.56
C LYS A 364 -2.56 3.62 -7.04
N GLN A 365 -2.56 4.96 -7.08
CA GLN A 365 -1.50 5.79 -7.61
C GLN A 365 -0.43 6.06 -6.55
N LEU A 366 0.82 6.10 -6.99
CA LEU A 366 2.00 6.25 -6.18
C LEU A 366 2.88 7.39 -6.70
N VAL A 367 3.54 8.10 -5.79
CA VAL A 367 4.63 9.00 -6.15
C VAL A 367 5.93 8.22 -6.03
N VAL A 368 6.68 8.13 -7.12
CA VAL A 368 7.93 7.37 -7.20
C VAL A 368 9.08 8.31 -7.47
N GLN A 369 10.13 8.25 -6.64
CA GLN A 369 11.41 8.89 -6.88
C GLN A 369 12.23 8.04 -7.85
N VAL A 370 12.73 8.67 -8.91
CA VAL A 370 13.64 8.08 -9.89
C VAL A 370 15.03 8.66 -9.64
N GLY A 371 16.04 7.82 -9.49
CA GLY A 371 17.43 8.24 -9.39
C GLY A 371 17.95 8.82 -10.71
N GLY A 372 19.07 9.55 -10.63
CA GLY A 372 19.70 10.16 -11.80
C GLY A 372 20.16 9.17 -12.87
N ASP A 373 20.39 7.91 -12.48
CA ASP A 373 20.71 6.81 -13.39
C ASP A 373 19.49 6.28 -14.16
N ARG A 374 18.28 6.74 -13.82
CA ARG A 374 16.98 6.27 -14.33
C ARG A 374 16.78 4.76 -14.20
N ARG A 375 17.51 4.12 -13.29
CA ARG A 375 17.48 2.67 -13.03
C ARG A 375 17.18 2.34 -11.59
N SER A 376 17.16 3.34 -10.72
CA SER A 376 16.77 3.21 -9.32
C SER A 376 15.43 3.90 -9.08
N TYR A 377 14.47 3.16 -8.54
CA TYR A 377 13.14 3.67 -8.21
C TYR A 377 12.81 3.38 -6.75
N GLU A 378 12.28 4.39 -6.05
CA GLU A 378 11.84 4.29 -4.65
C GLU A 378 10.46 4.94 -4.51
N ILE A 379 9.53 4.27 -3.81
CA ILE A 379 8.23 4.87 -3.52
C ILE A 379 8.40 5.91 -2.43
N ASP A 380 7.97 7.13 -2.72
CA ASP A 380 7.92 8.20 -1.74
C ASP A 380 6.57 8.13 -1.01
N TRP A 381 6.55 7.46 0.15
CA TRP A 381 5.32 7.24 0.88
C TRP A 381 4.73 8.52 1.50
N GLU A 382 5.55 9.52 1.85
CA GLU A 382 5.05 10.82 2.35
C GLU A 382 4.25 11.54 1.25
N ARG A 383 4.83 11.64 0.05
CA ARG A 383 4.16 12.26 -1.10
C ARG A 383 2.99 11.44 -1.61
N THR A 384 3.13 10.11 -1.59
CA THR A 384 2.06 9.17 -1.94
C THR A 384 0.87 9.33 -1.01
N ASN A 385 1.09 9.41 0.31
CA ASN A 385 0.02 9.56 1.29
C ASN A 385 -0.66 10.93 1.20
N LEU A 386 0.09 12.00 0.94
CA LEU A 386 -0.52 13.31 0.65
C LEU A 386 -1.40 13.25 -0.60
N ALA A 387 -0.87 12.67 -1.69
CA ALA A 387 -1.60 12.57 -2.96
C ALA A 387 -2.81 11.63 -2.89
N ALA A 388 -2.78 10.62 -2.02
CA ALA A 388 -3.89 9.73 -1.74
C ALA A 388 -4.99 10.37 -0.86
N GLY A 389 -4.68 11.48 -0.18
CA GLY A 389 -5.58 12.14 0.76
C GLY A 389 -5.62 11.49 2.14
N VAL A 390 -4.52 10.85 2.57
CA VAL A 390 -4.32 10.44 3.97
C VAL A 390 -4.29 11.68 4.87
N SER A 391 -3.66 12.74 4.41
CA SER A 391 -3.59 14.03 5.11
C SER A 391 -4.14 15.13 4.20
N PRO A 392 -4.67 16.23 4.77
CA PRO A 392 -5.06 17.39 3.99
C PRO A 392 -3.90 17.90 3.13
N ALA A 393 -4.17 18.40 1.94
CA ALA A 393 -3.15 18.99 1.07
C ALA A 393 -3.56 20.41 0.68
N VAL A 394 -3.00 21.41 1.37
CA VAL A 394 -3.43 22.81 1.22
C VAL A 394 -2.31 23.63 0.57
N VAL A 395 -2.67 24.42 -0.44
CA VAL A 395 -1.78 25.44 -1.01
C VAL A 395 -2.32 26.82 -0.68
N ILE A 396 -1.49 27.69 -0.13
CA ILE A 396 -1.82 29.09 0.14
C ILE A 396 -1.20 29.94 -0.96
N GLY A 397 -2.04 30.63 -1.73
CA GLY A 397 -1.62 31.50 -2.82
C GLY A 397 -0.87 32.75 -2.33
N PRO A 398 -0.16 33.46 -3.23
CA PRO A 398 0.49 34.73 -2.89
C PRO A 398 -0.48 35.80 -2.35
N ASP A 399 -1.76 35.71 -2.74
CA ASP A 399 -2.87 36.55 -2.28
C ASP A 399 -3.49 36.08 -0.94
N GLY A 400 -2.97 35.01 -0.35
CA GLY A 400 -3.47 34.42 0.91
C GLY A 400 -4.66 33.46 0.74
N ARG A 401 -5.16 33.24 -0.48
CA ARG A 401 -6.27 32.30 -0.73
C ARG A 401 -5.80 30.87 -0.52
N GLN A 402 -6.64 30.04 0.10
CA GLN A 402 -6.34 28.62 0.31
C GLN A 402 -7.01 27.75 -0.76
N PHE A 403 -6.26 26.79 -1.28
CA PHE A 403 -6.69 25.81 -2.26
C PHE A 403 -6.52 24.41 -1.65
N ASP A 404 -7.64 23.69 -1.48
CA ASP A 404 -7.63 22.31 -0.99
C ASP A 404 -7.48 21.35 -2.17
N LEU A 405 -6.36 20.63 -2.19
CA LEU A 405 -5.98 19.64 -3.19
C LEU A 405 -6.06 18.21 -2.66
N THR A 406 -6.69 17.99 -1.50
CA THR A 406 -6.75 16.66 -0.86
C THR A 406 -7.33 15.61 -1.81
N GLY A 407 -6.58 14.52 -2.02
CA GLY A 407 -6.96 13.43 -2.93
C GLY A 407 -6.87 13.77 -4.43
N ARG A 408 -6.38 14.97 -4.80
CA ARG A 408 -6.17 15.37 -6.20
C ARG A 408 -4.77 14.99 -6.66
N PHE A 409 -4.58 13.72 -7.02
CA PHE A 409 -3.26 13.16 -7.35
C PHE A 409 -2.51 13.94 -8.44
N ASP A 410 -3.16 14.25 -9.57
CA ASP A 410 -2.49 14.83 -10.74
C ASP A 410 -1.97 16.26 -10.49
N PRO A 411 -2.78 17.20 -9.95
CA PRO A 411 -2.30 18.51 -9.54
C PRO A 411 -1.19 18.43 -8.49
N LEU A 412 -1.33 17.55 -7.49
CA LEU A 412 -0.33 17.41 -6.43
C LEU A 412 1.00 16.90 -6.97
N LEU A 413 1.00 15.88 -7.83
CA LEU A 413 2.23 15.38 -8.46
C LEU A 413 2.90 16.47 -9.32
N ALA A 414 2.12 17.25 -10.08
CA ALA A 414 2.65 18.36 -10.86
C ALA A 414 3.33 19.42 -9.95
N ILE A 415 2.69 19.80 -8.85
CA ILE A 415 3.27 20.73 -7.86
C ILE A 415 4.53 20.15 -7.23
N MET A 416 4.52 18.89 -6.79
CA MET A 416 5.71 18.24 -6.21
C MET A 416 6.89 18.19 -7.19
N ARG A 417 6.63 17.94 -8.48
CA ARG A 417 7.67 17.99 -9.53
C ARG A 417 8.26 19.39 -9.66
N LEU A 418 7.43 20.44 -9.64
CA LEU A 418 7.90 21.83 -9.63
C LEU A 418 8.79 22.10 -8.41
N LEU A 419 8.36 21.68 -7.22
CA LEU A 419 9.15 21.83 -5.99
C LEU A 419 10.51 21.13 -6.10
N VAL A 420 10.57 19.92 -6.67
CA VAL A 420 11.84 19.21 -6.92
C VAL A 420 12.72 19.96 -7.93
N THR A 421 12.17 20.44 -9.05
CA THR A 421 12.90 21.23 -10.06
C THR A 421 13.51 22.49 -9.44
N HIS A 422 12.76 23.17 -8.57
CA HIS A 422 13.21 24.35 -7.84
C HIS A 422 14.01 24.02 -6.56
N ARG A 423 14.21 22.74 -6.24
CA ARG A 423 14.95 22.24 -5.07
C ARG A 423 14.40 22.75 -3.73
N VAL A 424 13.07 22.88 -3.65
CA VAL A 424 12.32 23.32 -2.48
C VAL A 424 11.70 22.12 -1.80
N GLY A 425 12.13 21.83 -0.57
CA GLY A 425 11.48 20.85 0.29
C GLY A 425 10.41 21.49 1.16
N VAL A 426 9.26 20.82 1.31
CA VAL A 426 8.15 21.25 2.16
C VAL A 426 7.73 20.05 3.01
N PRO A 427 8.22 19.96 4.26
CA PRO A 427 8.08 18.76 5.09
C PRO A 427 6.67 18.57 5.69
N GLY A 428 5.66 19.30 5.21
CA GLY A 428 4.30 19.26 5.74
C GLY A 428 3.24 19.23 4.67
N THR A 429 2.00 19.32 5.14
CA THR A 429 0.75 19.28 4.36
C THR A 429 0.34 20.61 3.73
N VAL A 430 0.98 21.70 4.17
CA VAL A 430 0.68 23.07 3.73
C VAL A 430 1.86 23.62 2.93
N LEU A 431 1.58 24.05 1.69
CA LEU A 431 2.50 24.79 0.85
C LEU A 431 2.09 26.27 0.84
N ASP A 432 2.84 27.12 1.54
CA ASP A 432 2.59 28.56 1.56
C ASP A 432 3.46 29.28 0.51
N LEU A 433 2.84 29.79 -0.56
CA LEU A 433 3.56 30.48 -1.64
C LEU A 433 3.97 31.91 -1.28
N ARG A 434 3.55 32.43 -0.11
CA ARG A 434 4.02 33.72 0.42
C ARG A 434 5.41 33.58 1.05
N ASP A 435 5.81 32.36 1.39
CA ASP A 435 7.14 32.10 1.93
C ASP A 435 8.22 32.38 0.87
N ARG A 436 9.37 32.89 1.34
CA ARG A 436 10.50 33.20 0.46
C ARG A 436 11.04 31.97 -0.29
N ARG A 437 10.96 30.77 0.33
CA ARG A 437 11.52 29.52 -0.21
C ARG A 437 10.83 29.04 -1.50
N PRO A 438 9.50 28.89 -1.58
CA PRO A 438 8.80 28.48 -2.80
C PRO A 438 8.59 29.59 -3.84
N SER A 439 8.99 30.84 -3.56
CA SER A 439 8.75 31.99 -4.44
C SER A 439 9.13 31.77 -5.92
N GLY A 440 10.26 31.10 -6.19
CA GLY A 440 10.70 30.79 -7.56
C GLY A 440 9.80 29.82 -8.33
N ALA A 441 8.97 29.04 -7.64
CA ALA A 441 8.00 28.11 -8.22
C ALA A 441 6.56 28.66 -8.20
N ALA A 442 6.30 29.77 -7.50
CA ALA A 442 4.95 30.22 -7.15
C ALA A 442 4.04 30.45 -8.38
N ALA A 443 4.55 31.11 -9.42
CA ALA A 443 3.77 31.37 -10.64
C ALA A 443 3.35 30.07 -11.36
N GLN A 444 4.24 29.08 -11.40
CA GLN A 444 3.97 27.78 -12.04
C GLN A 444 3.02 26.94 -11.19
N VAL A 445 3.15 26.96 -9.86
CA VAL A 445 2.20 26.31 -8.95
C VAL A 445 0.80 26.90 -9.12
N MET A 446 0.67 28.22 -9.18
CA MET A 446 -0.63 28.88 -9.40
C MET A 446 -1.23 28.56 -10.76
N ASP A 447 -0.40 28.30 -11.77
CA ASP A 447 -0.86 27.87 -13.09
C ASP A 447 -1.47 26.45 -13.07
N VAL A 448 -0.84 25.51 -12.37
CA VAL A 448 -1.40 24.17 -12.12
C VAL A 448 -2.75 24.28 -11.41
N ILE A 449 -2.84 25.12 -10.37
CA ILE A 449 -4.07 25.34 -9.60
C ILE A 449 -5.19 25.89 -10.49
N ARG A 450 -4.92 26.89 -11.33
CA ARG A 450 -5.93 27.48 -12.23
C ARG A 450 -6.48 26.50 -13.26
N ARG A 451 -5.67 25.54 -13.71
CA ARG A 451 -6.08 24.50 -14.67
C ARG A 451 -6.83 23.34 -14.00
N THR A 452 -6.82 23.30 -12.67
CA THR A 452 -7.49 22.24 -11.90
C THR A 452 -8.92 22.69 -11.58
N PRO A 453 -9.95 21.88 -11.87
CA PRO A 453 -11.31 22.15 -11.39
C PRO A 453 -11.33 21.97 -9.87
N LEU A 454 -11.32 23.08 -9.13
CA LEU A 454 -11.27 23.11 -7.67
C LEU A 454 -12.61 23.55 -7.08
N SER A 455 -13.06 22.85 -6.03
CA SER A 455 -14.10 23.34 -5.14
C SER A 455 -13.48 24.41 -4.22
N LEU A 456 -13.79 25.68 -4.47
CA LEU A 456 -13.36 26.78 -3.61
C LEU A 456 -14.05 26.63 -2.24
N ARG A 457 -13.28 26.47 -1.16
CA ARG A 457 -13.78 26.78 0.19
C ARG A 457 -13.73 28.29 0.35
N SER A 458 -14.88 28.95 0.27
CA SER A 458 -15.04 30.29 0.84
C SER A 458 -14.90 30.15 2.36
N GLY A 459 -13.82 30.72 2.91
CA GLY A 459 -13.64 30.87 4.35
C GLY A 459 -14.58 31.90 4.94
#